data_AF-A0A7Z3ALP4-F1
#
_entry.id   AF-A0A7Z3ALP4-F1
#
_cell.length_a   1.000
_cell.length_b   1.000
_cell.length_c   1.000
_cell.angle_alpha   90.00
_cell.angle_beta   90.00
_cell.angle_gamma   90.00
#
_symmetry.space_group_name_H-M   'P 1'
#
loop_
_entity.id
_entity.type
_entity.pdbx_description
1 polymer ?
#
loop_
_entity_poly.entity_id
_entity_poly.type
_entity_poly.pdbx_seq_one_letter_code
_entity_poly.pdbx_strand_id
1 'polypeptide(L)'
;MTFNTSHMALGAGWFAKCVAVLVGAFLGWLGALAGDAIRKFAHPDAVFTNGGILSLIWIKVFWAVGPQVLGLCVGVFFGGAMVLR
;
A
#
# COMPACT_ATOMS: atom_id res chain seq x y z
N MET A 1 9.55 5.57 25.21
CA MET A 1 8.43 6.11 24.42
C MET A 1 9.01 6.81 23.21
N THR A 2 8.50 6.54 22.01
CA THR A 2 8.97 7.16 20.76
C THR A 2 7.96 8.22 20.33
N PHE A 3 8.40 9.46 20.19
CA PHE A 3 7.56 10.58 19.76
C PHE A 3 7.83 10.91 18.29
N ASN A 4 6.77 11.22 17.54
CA ASN A 4 6.88 11.60 16.15
C ASN A 4 7.39 13.05 16.06
N THR A 5 8.55 13.24 15.42
CA THR A 5 9.22 14.55 15.27
C THR A 5 8.94 15.21 13.92
N SER A 6 8.11 14.60 13.06
CA SER A 6 7.80 15.17 11.75
C SER A 6 6.98 16.46 11.87
N HIS A 7 7.37 17.49 11.11
CA HIS A 7 6.67 18.78 11.08
C HIS A 7 5.17 18.63 10.75
N MET A 8 4.84 17.72 9.83
CA MET A 8 3.46 17.40 9.42
C MET A 8 2.61 16.88 10.59
N ALA A 9 3.17 15.99 11.43
CA ALA A 9 2.44 15.42 12.57
C ALA A 9 2.45 16.32 13.81
N LEU A 10 3.45 17.19 13.95
CA LEU A 10 3.55 18.13 15.06
C LEU A 10 2.65 19.35 14.87
N GLY A 11 2.51 19.84 13.63
CA GLY A 11 1.63 20.98 13.30
C GLY A 11 0.14 20.64 13.25
N ALA A 12 -0.21 19.37 13.08
CA ALA A 12 -1.60 18.93 12.99
C ALA A 12 -2.29 18.81 14.36
N GLY A 13 -3.47 19.43 14.49
CA GLY A 13 -4.35 19.24 15.65
C GLY A 13 -4.89 17.80 15.75
N TRP A 14 -5.43 17.44 16.92
CA TRP A 14 -5.95 16.09 17.19
C TRP A 14 -6.97 15.62 16.14
N PHE A 15 -7.91 16.49 15.76
CA PHE A 15 -8.93 16.17 14.76
C PHE A 15 -8.33 15.90 13.37
N ALA A 16 -7.36 16.70 12.95
CA ALA A 16 -6.68 16.51 11.67
C ALA A 16 -5.96 15.15 11.60
N LYS A 17 -5.41 14.67 12.72
CA LYS A 17 -4.83 13.32 12.81
C LYS A 17 -5.87 12.22 12.62
N CYS A 18 -7.06 12.35 13.23
CA CYS A 18 -8.15 11.40 13.01
C CYS A 18 -8.61 11.41 11.55
N VAL A 19 -8.78 12.58 10.94
CA VAL A 19 -9.16 12.72 9.53
C VAL A 19 -8.08 12.11 8.63
N ALA A 20 -6.79 12.28 8.95
CA ALA A 20 -5.69 11.69 8.18
C ALA A 20 -5.74 10.16 8.18
N VAL A 21 -6.13 9.54 9.30
CA VAL A 21 -6.34 8.08 9.37
C VAL A 21 -7.51 7.66 8.48
N LEU A 22 -8.63 8.38 8.52
CA LEU A 22 -9.81 8.05 7.71
C LEU A 22 -9.53 8.20 6.20
N VAL A 23 -8.95 9.32 5.81
CA VAL A 23 -8.61 9.62 4.40
C VAL A 23 -7.52 8.67 3.90
N GLY A 24 -6.47 8.43 4.71
CA GLY A 24 -5.42 7.47 4.38
C GLY A 24 -5.94 6.04 4.26
N ALA A 25 -6.84 5.60 5.14
CA ALA A 25 -7.45 4.27 5.06
C ALA A 25 -8.34 4.12 3.81
N PHE A 26 -9.16 5.13 3.50
CA PHE A 26 -10.02 5.11 2.32
C PHE A 26 -9.21 5.10 1.02
N LEU A 27 -8.22 5.99 0.88
CA LEU A 27 -7.35 6.03 -0.30
C LEU A 27 -6.45 4.80 -0.39
N GLY A 28 -5.97 4.28 0.74
CA GLY A 28 -5.26 3.01 0.81
C GLY A 28 -6.09 1.84 0.30
N TRP A 29 -7.38 1.79 0.66
CA TRP A 29 -8.30 0.78 0.14
C TRP A 29 -8.51 0.91 -1.37
N LEU A 30 -8.72 2.13 -1.89
CA LEU A 30 -8.80 2.37 -3.34
C LEU A 30 -7.51 1.97 -4.06
N GLY A 31 -6.35 2.30 -3.50
CA GLY A 31 -5.05 1.91 -4.03
C GLY A 31 -4.86 0.39 -4.05
N ALA A 32 -5.26 -0.31 -2.99
CA ALA A 32 -5.23 -1.77 -2.94
C ALA A 32 -6.15 -2.41 -3.99
N LEU A 33 -7.34 -1.84 -4.20
CA LEU A 33 -8.27 -2.29 -5.24
C LEU A 33 -7.69 -2.09 -6.64
N ALA A 34 -7.05 -0.95 -6.90
CA ALA A 34 -6.34 -0.69 -8.14
C ALA A 34 -5.18 -1.68 -8.34
N GLY A 35 -4.41 -1.97 -7.28
CA GLY A 35 -3.37 -3.00 -7.30
C GLY A 35 -3.93 -4.39 -7.64
N ASP A 36 -5.10 -4.75 -7.11
CA ASP A 36 -5.75 -6.02 -7.44
C ASP A 36 -6.25 -6.07 -8.89
N ALA A 37 -6.73 -4.94 -9.43
CA ALA A 37 -7.07 -4.83 -10.84
C ALA A 37 -5.83 -5.02 -11.74
N ILE A 38 -4.70 -4.41 -11.38
CA ILE A 38 -3.43 -4.61 -12.10
C ILE A 38 -3.00 -6.07 -12.03
N ARG A 39 -3.10 -6.70 -10.86
CA ARG A 39 -2.82 -8.13 -10.70
C ARG A 39 -3.70 -8.95 -11.65
N LYS A 40 -5.01 -8.76 -11.64
CA LYS A 40 -5.93 -9.51 -12.51
C LYS A 40 -5.66 -9.29 -14.00
N PHE A 41 -5.17 -8.11 -14.37
CA PHE A 41 -4.85 -7.78 -15.75
C PHE A 41 -3.50 -8.36 -16.20
N ALA A 42 -2.48 -8.30 -15.36
CA ALA A 42 -1.10 -8.62 -15.73
C ALA A 42 -0.61 -10.00 -15.26
N HIS A 43 -1.33 -10.65 -14.33
CA HIS A 43 -0.93 -11.96 -13.83
C HIS A 43 -1.03 -13.01 -14.95
N PRO A 44 0.10 -13.65 -15.32
CA PRO A 44 0.10 -14.66 -16.36
C PRO A 44 -0.57 -15.96 -15.90
N ASP A 45 -1.28 -16.64 -16.81
CA ASP A 45 -1.93 -17.93 -16.51
C ASP A 45 -0.95 -19.07 -16.22
N ALA A 46 0.25 -19.00 -16.80
CA ALA A 46 1.32 -19.97 -16.57
C ALA A 46 2.66 -19.25 -16.37
N VAL A 47 3.41 -19.65 -15.33
CA VAL A 47 4.77 -19.16 -15.05
C VAL A 47 5.73 -20.33 -15.05
N PHE A 48 6.68 -20.33 -15.98
CA PHE A 48 7.76 -21.31 -16.03
C PHE A 48 9.00 -20.73 -15.35
N THR A 49 9.47 -21.39 -14.29
CA THR A 49 10.69 -20.99 -13.57
C THR A 49 11.81 -21.99 -13.82
N ASN A 50 13.03 -21.51 -13.99
CA ASN A 50 14.24 -22.36 -14.11
C ASN A 50 15.04 -22.43 -12.79
N GLY A 51 14.45 -21.98 -11.67
CA GLY A 51 15.13 -21.74 -10.39
C GLY A 51 14.69 -22.62 -9.22
N GLY A 52 14.12 -23.80 -9.48
CA GLY A 52 13.61 -24.70 -8.43
C GLY A 52 12.36 -24.17 -7.69
N ILE A 53 11.98 -24.85 -6.61
CA ILE A 53 10.72 -24.62 -5.88
C ILE A 53 10.64 -23.22 -5.25
N LEU A 54 11.75 -22.68 -4.76
CA LEU A 54 11.78 -21.35 -4.11
C LEU A 54 11.43 -20.23 -5.10
N SER A 55 11.88 -20.30 -6.34
CA SER A 55 11.53 -19.33 -7.38
C SER A 55 10.03 -19.34 -7.68
N LEU A 56 9.41 -20.52 -7.68
CA LEU A 56 7.97 -20.68 -7.88
C LEU A 56 7.16 -20.13 -6.70
N ILE A 57 7.60 -20.38 -5.46
CA ILE A 57 6.94 -19.84 -4.25
C ILE A 57 7.01 -18.31 -4.26
N TRP A 58 8.16 -17.73 -4.56
CA TRP A 58 8.32 -16.28 -4.58
C TRP A 58 7.43 -15.65 -5.66
N ILE A 59 7.38 -16.21 -6.87
CA ILE A 59 6.51 -15.62 -7.91
C ILE A 59 5.03 -15.64 -7.49
N LYS A 60 4.59 -16.71 -6.80
CA LYS A 60 3.24 -16.81 -6.23
C LYS A 60 2.98 -15.75 -5.17
N VAL A 61 3.92 -15.54 -4.24
CA VAL A 61 3.79 -14.54 -3.17
C VAL A 61 3.82 -13.12 -3.73
N PHE A 62 4.71 -12.84 -4.68
CA PHE A 62 4.78 -11.55 -5.37
C PHE A 62 3.44 -11.20 -6.00
N TRP A 63 2.85 -12.13 -6.75
CA TRP A 63 1.58 -11.87 -7.39
C TRP A 63 0.41 -11.87 -6.42
N ALA A 64 0.47 -12.61 -5.31
CA ALA A 64 -0.59 -12.60 -4.31
C ALA A 64 -0.67 -11.27 -3.53
N VAL A 65 0.46 -10.60 -3.31
CA VAL A 65 0.56 -9.48 -2.34
C VAL A 65 1.16 -8.21 -2.94
N GLY A 66 2.05 -8.31 -3.91
CA GLY A 66 2.90 -7.21 -4.39
C GLY A 66 2.13 -6.00 -4.90
N PRO A 67 1.35 -6.13 -5.99
CA PRO A 67 0.62 -5.01 -6.57
C PRO A 67 -0.34 -4.32 -5.59
N GLN A 68 -1.04 -5.10 -4.77
CA GLN A 68 -2.00 -4.59 -3.78
C GLN A 68 -1.31 -3.84 -2.65
N VAL A 69 -0.19 -4.35 -2.13
CA VAL A 69 0.56 -3.68 -1.06
C VAL A 69 1.20 -2.39 -1.57
N LEU A 70 1.71 -2.38 -2.80
CA LEU A 70 2.21 -1.14 -3.41
C LEU A 70 1.11 -0.10 -3.54
N GLY A 71 -0.05 -0.49 -4.06
CA GLY A 71 -1.22 0.40 -4.16
C GLY A 71 -1.70 0.91 -2.80
N LEU A 72 -1.74 0.05 -1.78
CA LEU A 72 -2.11 0.41 -0.42
C LEU A 72 -1.12 1.42 0.18
N CYS A 73 0.19 1.16 0.09
CA CYS A 73 1.21 2.07 0.61
C CYS A 73 1.08 3.46 -0.04
N VAL A 74 1.00 3.50 -1.37
CA VAL A 74 0.85 4.78 -2.10
C VAL A 74 -0.42 5.51 -1.65
N GLY A 75 -1.56 4.82 -1.56
CA GLY A 75 -2.83 5.42 -1.15
C GLY A 75 -2.81 5.96 0.29
N VAL A 76 -2.23 5.21 1.23
CA VAL A 76 -2.13 5.63 2.65
C VAL A 76 -1.21 6.84 2.79
N PHE A 77 -0.02 6.81 2.18
CA PHE A 77 0.93 7.92 2.29
C PHE A 77 0.39 9.19 1.63
N PHE A 78 -0.21 9.06 0.44
CA PHE A 78 -0.80 10.18 -0.26
C PHE A 78 -1.97 10.78 0.54
N GLY A 79 -2.88 9.94 1.06
CA GLY A 79 -4.01 10.41 1.87
C GLY A 79 -3.60 11.07 3.18
N GLY A 80 -2.58 10.53 3.84
CA GLY A 80 -2.00 11.16 5.03
C GLY A 80 -1.38 12.53 4.72
N ALA A 81 -0.62 12.64 3.63
CA ALA A 81 0.01 13.88 3.19
C ALA A 81 -1.01 14.96 2.79
N MET A 82 -2.15 14.59 2.22
CA MET A 82 -3.23 15.52 1.88
C MET A 82 -3.81 16.23 3.11
N VAL A 83 -3.87 15.54 4.26
CA VAL A 83 -4.52 16.05 5.48
C VAL A 83 -3.52 16.69 6.44
N LEU A 84 -2.33 16.13 6.59
CA LEU A 84 -1.32 16.55 7.58
C LEU A 84 -0.31 17.58 7.04
N ARG A 85 -0.62 18.23 5.91
CA ARG A 85 0.25 19.21 5.25
C ARG A 85 0.75 20.33 6.19
#